data_AF-A0A368FAM6-F1
#
_entry.id   AF-A0A368FAM6-F1
#
_cell.length_a   1.000
_cell.length_b   1.000
_cell.length_c   1.000
_cell.angle_alpha   90.00
_cell.angle_beta   90.00
_cell.angle_gamma   90.00
#
_symmetry.space_group_name_H-M   'P 1'
#
loop_
_entity.id
_entity.type
_entity.pdbx_description
1 polymer ?
#
loop_
_entity_poly.entity_id
_entity_poly.type
_entity_poly.pdbx_seq_one_letter_code
_entity_poly.pdbx_strand_id
1 'polypeptide(L)'
;MKFSYNPALRNARIPGEETIRSQYFKNETAVISDGMMYCAATVDVSGWGPSNGQVFTYKENQRYFLLLAAGSAITSGLTQHSTTAVSSSRLLTDYGAKGSTGLSSTVRKRLIKAHAILMILAWFFFVPTAVMFARFLRASWPTMKPGGLLIWFHVHRTFNTIAILLSIASFICILTANSWEWTGPGSQSSDWGKKHTMVGIFALCLCWIQPFVSAMR
;
A
#
# COMPACT_ATOMS: atom_id res chain seq x y z
N MET A 1 25.35 -13.95 15.31
CA MET A 1 24.88 -13.65 13.93
C MET A 1 26.02 -13.89 12.95
N LYS A 2 25.75 -13.94 11.64
CA LYS A 2 26.72 -14.32 10.60
C LYS A 2 26.49 -13.49 9.34
N PHE A 3 27.56 -13.13 8.64
CA PHE A 3 27.42 -12.46 7.34
C PHE A 3 27.22 -13.46 6.19
N SER A 4 26.36 -13.07 5.27
CA SER A 4 26.15 -13.74 3.99
C SER A 4 25.73 -12.72 2.94
N TYR A 5 25.99 -13.03 1.68
CA TYR A 5 25.52 -12.26 0.54
C TYR A 5 24.77 -13.18 -0.41
N ASN A 6 23.94 -12.62 -1.28
CA ASN A 6 23.20 -13.39 -2.27
C ASN A 6 23.80 -13.19 -3.68
N PRO A 7 24.66 -14.11 -4.16
CA PRO A 7 25.14 -14.06 -5.54
C PRO A 7 24.09 -14.45 -6.58
N ALA A 8 23.02 -15.16 -6.20
CA ALA A 8 21.98 -15.63 -7.12
C ALA A 8 20.68 -16.06 -6.39
N LEU A 9 20.39 -17.36 -6.33
CA LEU A 9 19.19 -17.96 -5.71
C LEU A 9 19.45 -18.47 -4.28
N ARG A 10 20.68 -18.38 -3.79
CA ARG A 10 21.09 -18.91 -2.48
C ARG A 10 22.08 -17.97 -1.82
N ASN A 11 21.91 -17.77 -0.52
CA ASN A 11 22.87 -17.03 0.29
C ASN A 11 24.19 -17.80 0.38
N ALA A 12 25.29 -17.14 0.05
CA ALA A 12 26.66 -17.61 0.22
C ALA A 12 27.30 -16.93 1.42
N ARG A 13 28.14 -17.66 2.14
CA ARG A 13 28.92 -17.10 3.27
C ARG A 13 30.08 -16.27 2.72
N ILE A 14 30.39 -15.18 3.41
CA ILE A 14 31.52 -14.32 3.06
C ILE A 14 32.78 -14.94 3.67
N PRO A 15 33.82 -15.29 2.88
CA PRO A 15 35.06 -15.84 3.43
C PRO A 15 35.73 -14.87 4.41
N GLY A 16 36.21 -15.38 5.56
CA GLY A 16 36.95 -14.59 6.56
C GLY A 16 36.08 -13.71 7.46
N GLU A 17 34.76 -13.70 7.29
CA GLU A 17 33.85 -12.87 8.08
C GLU A 17 33.86 -13.21 9.58
N GLU A 18 34.26 -14.44 9.97
CA GLU A 18 34.47 -14.82 11.37
C GLU A 18 35.30 -13.79 12.15
N THR A 19 36.32 -13.24 11.50
CA THR A 19 37.31 -12.34 12.13
C THR A 19 36.75 -10.97 12.50
N ILE A 20 35.64 -10.56 11.87
CA ILE A 20 35.05 -9.25 12.05
C ILE A 20 33.72 -9.27 12.81
N ARG A 21 33.12 -10.45 13.06
CA ARG A 21 31.76 -10.55 13.64
C ARG A 21 31.57 -9.71 14.91
N SER A 22 32.51 -9.78 15.85
CA SER A 22 32.44 -9.06 17.13
C SER A 22 32.60 -7.54 17.01
N GLN A 23 33.16 -7.05 15.90
CA GLN A 23 33.29 -5.62 15.64
C GLN A 23 31.98 -5.03 15.11
N TYR A 24 31.28 -5.80 14.26
CA TYR A 24 30.08 -5.32 13.57
C TYR A 24 28.78 -5.70 14.29
N PHE A 25 28.69 -6.87 14.91
CA PHE A 25 27.53 -7.26 15.71
C PHE A 25 27.79 -6.99 17.20
N LYS A 26 26.99 -6.11 17.78
CA LYS A 26 27.04 -5.72 19.19
C LYS A 26 25.72 -6.07 19.87
N ASN A 27 25.75 -6.35 21.18
CA ASN A 27 24.55 -6.68 21.97
C ASN A 27 23.72 -7.81 21.35
N GLU A 28 24.39 -8.88 20.92
CA GLU A 28 23.75 -10.02 20.29
C GLU A 28 22.95 -10.83 21.30
N THR A 29 21.68 -11.09 20.99
CA THR A 29 20.83 -12.04 21.70
C THR A 29 20.26 -13.04 20.71
N ALA A 30 20.19 -14.30 21.14
CA ALA A 30 19.54 -15.37 20.40
C ALA A 30 18.80 -16.25 21.40
N VAL A 31 17.48 -16.28 21.32
CA VAL A 31 16.61 -17.03 22.23
C VAL A 31 15.66 -17.88 21.40
N ILE A 32 15.49 -19.15 21.80
CA ILE A 32 14.44 -20.00 21.26
C ILE A 32 13.32 -20.03 22.29
N SER A 33 12.14 -19.52 21.93
CA SER A 33 10.92 -19.56 22.75
C SER A 33 9.76 -20.00 21.88
N ASP A 34 8.94 -20.92 22.38
CA ASP A 34 7.71 -21.37 21.71
C ASP A 34 7.95 -21.89 20.27
N GLY A 35 9.06 -22.58 20.06
CA GLY A 35 9.44 -23.12 18.75
C GLY A 35 9.89 -22.06 17.73
N MET A 36 10.04 -20.79 18.13
CA MET A 36 10.55 -19.70 17.30
C MET A 36 11.92 -19.22 17.76
N MET A 37 12.81 -18.93 16.81
CA MET A 37 14.13 -18.34 17.05
C MET A 37 14.03 -16.82 16.96
N TYR A 38 14.31 -16.15 18.08
CA TYR A 38 14.39 -14.70 18.18
C TYR A 38 15.85 -14.29 18.24
N CYS A 39 16.27 -13.44 17.31
CA CYS A 39 17.63 -12.90 17.28
C CYS A 39 17.58 -11.38 17.22
N ALA A 40 18.35 -10.70 18.08
CA ALA A 40 18.52 -9.25 18.03
C ALA A 40 20.00 -8.89 18.15
N ALA A 41 20.41 -7.83 17.45
CA ALA A 41 21.75 -7.27 17.55
C ALA A 41 21.73 -5.82 17.09
N THR A 42 22.68 -5.04 17.58
CA THR A 42 23.07 -3.75 17.00
C THR A 42 24.13 -4.02 15.94
N VAL A 43 23.88 -3.57 14.71
CA VAL A 43 24.77 -3.85 13.56
C VAL A 43 25.45 -2.56 13.13
N ASP A 44 26.79 -2.56 13.09
CA ASP A 44 27.57 -1.52 12.44
C ASP A 44 27.45 -1.66 10.91
N VAL A 45 27.13 -0.57 10.22
CA VAL A 45 26.83 -0.55 8.78
C VAL A 45 27.85 0.27 7.99
N SER A 46 29.07 0.37 8.49
CA SER A 46 30.21 1.04 7.84
C SER A 46 30.77 0.29 6.62
N GLY A 47 30.34 -0.95 6.38
CA GLY A 47 30.89 -1.80 5.32
C GLY A 47 32.22 -2.46 5.70
N TRP A 48 32.66 -3.45 4.91
CA TRP A 48 33.93 -4.16 5.12
C TRP A 48 34.76 -4.16 3.82
N GLY A 49 35.89 -3.46 3.81
CA GLY A 49 36.73 -3.22 2.62
C GLY A 49 37.13 -4.48 1.84
N PRO A 50 37.67 -5.54 2.49
CA PRO A 50 38.01 -6.81 1.85
C PRO A 50 36.82 -7.60 1.26
N SER A 51 35.58 -7.22 1.56
CA SER A 51 34.39 -7.95 1.11
C SER A 51 33.93 -7.58 -0.31
N ASN A 52 34.63 -6.68 -1.01
CA ASN A 52 34.24 -6.19 -2.33
C ASN A 52 32.77 -5.73 -2.41
N GLY A 53 32.26 -5.11 -1.34
CA GLY A 53 30.88 -4.61 -1.27
C GLY A 53 29.83 -5.66 -0.90
N GLN A 54 30.22 -6.87 -0.48
CA GLN A 54 29.28 -7.91 -0.01
C GLN A 54 28.73 -7.60 1.39
N VAL A 55 29.45 -6.84 2.21
CA VAL A 55 28.94 -6.32 3.49
C VAL A 55 28.22 -5.00 3.27
N PHE A 56 26.99 -4.93 3.77
CA PHE A 56 26.14 -3.75 3.64
C PHE A 56 26.82 -2.49 4.17
N THR A 57 26.87 -1.46 3.33
CA THR A 57 27.37 -0.13 3.69
C THR A 57 26.22 0.87 3.59
N TYR A 58 25.91 1.52 4.70
CA TYR A 58 24.89 2.55 4.73
C TYR A 58 25.40 3.83 4.07
N LYS A 59 24.57 4.42 3.22
CA LYS A 59 24.76 5.74 2.60
C LYS A 59 23.52 6.55 2.86
N GLU A 60 23.71 7.73 3.44
CA GLU A 60 22.62 8.57 3.97
C GLU A 60 21.55 8.90 2.93
N ASN A 61 21.98 9.28 1.73
CA ASN A 61 21.09 9.72 0.64
C ASN A 61 20.66 8.59 -0.31
N GLN A 62 20.94 7.33 0.04
CA GLN A 62 20.55 6.19 -0.78
C GLN A 62 19.23 5.60 -0.30
N ARG A 63 18.32 5.33 -1.23
CA ARG A 63 17.08 4.61 -0.92
C ARG A 63 17.32 3.10 -0.97
N TYR A 64 16.74 2.39 -0.01
CA TYR A 64 16.90 0.95 0.19
C TYR A 64 15.54 0.23 0.16
N PHE A 65 15.58 -1.06 -0.15
CA PHE A 65 14.46 -1.97 -0.03
C PHE A 65 14.63 -2.80 1.24
N LEU A 66 13.56 -2.93 2.04
CA LEU A 66 13.52 -3.87 3.16
C LEU A 66 13.01 -5.20 2.63
N LEU A 67 13.81 -6.25 2.85
CA LEU A 67 13.49 -7.62 2.49
C LEU A 67 13.13 -8.37 3.78
N LEU A 68 11.97 -8.99 3.79
CA LEU A 68 11.54 -9.89 4.85
C LEU A 68 11.33 -11.29 4.26
N ALA A 69 11.87 -12.30 4.93
CA ALA A 69 11.73 -13.69 4.54
C ALA A 69 11.35 -14.51 5.77
N ALA A 70 10.45 -15.48 5.60
CA ALA A 70 10.03 -16.39 6.66
C ALA A 70 9.94 -17.83 6.16
N GLY A 71 10.41 -18.76 6.99
CA GLY A 71 10.48 -20.19 6.72
C GLY A 71 10.89 -20.96 7.96
N SER A 72 10.89 -22.29 7.84
CA SER A 72 11.29 -23.16 8.94
C SER A 72 12.81 -23.15 9.14
N ALA A 73 13.24 -23.42 10.36
CA ALA A 73 14.60 -23.79 10.66
C ALA A 73 14.64 -25.28 11.03
N ILE A 74 15.70 -25.96 10.65
CA ILE A 74 16.01 -27.33 11.06
C ILE A 74 17.30 -27.32 11.90
N THR A 75 17.63 -28.45 12.51
CA THR A 75 18.82 -28.59 13.36
C THR A 75 20.14 -28.25 12.65
N SER A 76 20.21 -28.47 11.33
CA SER A 76 21.38 -28.14 10.52
C SER A 76 21.42 -26.69 9.99
N GLY A 77 20.37 -25.89 10.21
CA GLY A 77 20.34 -24.48 9.84
C GLY A 77 18.99 -23.97 9.33
N LEU A 78 19.01 -22.78 8.73
CA LEU A 78 17.85 -22.17 8.09
C LEU A 78 17.53 -22.89 6.78
N THR A 79 16.26 -23.23 6.53
CA THR A 79 15.83 -23.79 5.24
C THR A 79 15.42 -22.67 4.27
N GLN A 80 15.09 -23.06 3.04
CA GLN A 80 14.53 -22.12 2.07
C GLN A 80 13.20 -21.56 2.61
N HIS A 81 13.11 -20.24 2.64
CA HIS A 81 11.89 -19.55 3.04
C HIS A 81 10.79 -19.76 1.99
N SER A 82 9.55 -19.92 2.45
CA SER A 82 8.37 -20.01 1.58
C SER A 82 7.65 -18.68 1.43
N THR A 83 7.90 -17.74 2.35
CA THR A 83 7.28 -16.42 2.38
C THR A 83 8.33 -15.34 2.19
N THR A 84 8.05 -14.40 1.28
CA THR A 84 8.87 -13.22 1.04
C THR A 84 8.00 -11.98 0.99
N ALA A 85 8.54 -10.86 1.48
CA ALA A 85 7.95 -9.55 1.31
C ALA A 85 9.06 -8.54 1.04
N VAL A 86 8.79 -7.62 0.11
CA VAL A 86 9.70 -6.55 -0.28
C VAL A 86 8.99 -5.22 -0.09
N SER A 87 9.63 -4.27 0.58
CA SER A 87 9.06 -2.92 0.74
C SER A 87 9.16 -2.11 -0.56
N SER A 88 8.53 -0.94 -0.60
CA SER A 88 8.92 0.10 -1.57
C SER A 88 10.32 0.66 -1.22
N SER A 89 10.99 1.24 -2.22
CA SER A 89 12.27 1.96 -2.04
C SER A 89 12.08 3.16 -1.11
N ARG A 90 12.96 3.33 -0.11
CA ARG A 90 12.83 4.39 0.91
C ARG A 90 14.15 4.70 1.63
N LEU A 91 14.24 5.85 2.31
CA LEU A 91 15.38 6.16 3.16
C LEU A 91 15.28 5.38 4.48
N LEU A 92 16.42 4.93 5.01
CA LEU A 92 16.45 4.27 6.32
C LEU A 92 16.17 5.25 7.47
N THR A 93 16.47 6.54 7.30
CA THR A 93 16.13 7.63 8.24
C THR A 93 14.62 7.87 8.38
N ASP A 94 13.81 7.45 7.40
CA ASP A 94 12.34 7.48 7.51
C ASP A 94 11.83 6.49 8.58
N TYR A 95 12.67 5.57 9.05
CA TYR A 95 12.39 4.72 10.19
C TYR A 95 12.88 5.42 11.47
N GLY A 96 11.96 6.06 12.20
CA GLY A 96 12.22 6.62 13.53
C GLY A 96 12.25 8.14 13.62
N ALA A 97 12.37 8.86 12.50
CA ALA A 97 12.22 10.31 12.53
C ALA A 97 10.73 10.69 12.69
N LYS A 98 10.39 11.31 13.82
CA LYS A 98 9.15 12.08 14.01
C LYS A 98 9.04 13.31 13.07
N GLY A 99 9.96 13.48 12.13
CA GLY A 99 9.97 14.57 11.17
C GLY A 99 10.87 14.25 9.98
N SER A 100 10.26 13.78 8.89
CA SER A 100 10.76 13.98 7.54
C SER A 100 9.52 14.17 6.66
N THR A 101 9.45 15.33 6.01
CA THR A 101 8.69 15.84 4.84
C THR A 101 7.65 14.99 4.07
N GLY A 102 7.28 13.79 4.50
CA GLY A 102 6.26 12.92 3.94
C GLY A 102 5.21 12.53 4.97
N LEU A 103 4.08 12.02 4.48
CA LEU A 103 2.95 11.62 5.30
C LEU A 103 3.35 10.49 6.27
N SER A 104 3.13 10.67 7.58
CA SER A 104 3.39 9.63 8.59
C SER A 104 2.76 8.29 8.17
N SER A 105 3.46 7.18 8.41
CA SER A 105 2.99 5.83 8.05
C SER A 105 1.58 5.53 8.60
N THR A 106 1.25 6.06 9.78
CA THR A 106 -0.08 5.98 10.39
C THR A 106 -1.12 6.76 9.60
N VAL A 107 -0.79 8.00 9.20
CA VAL A 107 -1.68 8.86 8.43
C VAL A 107 -1.91 8.27 7.04
N ARG A 108 -0.86 7.79 6.38
CA ARG A 108 -0.97 7.05 5.11
C ARG A 108 -1.94 5.87 5.19
N LYS A 109 -1.80 5.02 6.20
CA LYS A 109 -2.72 3.88 6.43
C LYS A 109 -4.16 4.35 6.66
N ARG A 110 -4.36 5.46 7.39
CA ARG A 110 -5.69 6.04 7.61
C ARG A 110 -6.32 6.55 6.31
N LEU A 111 -5.55 7.23 5.44
CA LEU A 111 -6.04 7.70 4.15
C LEU A 111 -6.44 6.54 3.22
N ILE A 112 -5.64 5.47 3.18
CA ILE A 112 -5.97 4.26 2.39
C ILE A 112 -7.28 3.63 2.90
N LYS A 113 -7.46 3.53 4.22
CA LYS A 113 -8.71 3.04 4.82
C LYS A 113 -9.89 3.96 4.49
N ALA A 114 -9.71 5.27 4.59
CA ALA A 114 -10.74 6.24 4.24
C ALA A 114 -11.16 6.13 2.77
N HIS A 115 -10.20 6.00 1.85
CA HIS A 115 -10.46 5.75 0.43
C HIS A 115 -11.37 4.53 0.23
N ALA A 116 -11.01 3.39 0.85
CA ALA A 116 -11.78 2.15 0.73
C ALA A 116 -13.22 2.31 1.27
N ILE A 117 -13.39 2.94 2.45
CA ILE A 117 -14.71 3.16 3.05
C ILE A 117 -15.57 4.06 2.17
N LEU A 118 -15.02 5.17 1.69
CA LEU A 118 -15.74 6.12 0.84
C LEU A 118 -16.14 5.47 -0.51
N MET A 119 -15.26 4.66 -1.12
CA MET A 119 -15.61 3.95 -2.35
C MET A 119 -16.68 2.89 -2.10
N ILE A 120 -16.64 2.17 -0.99
CA ILE A 120 -17.68 1.17 -0.67
C ILE A 120 -19.04 1.86 -0.51
N LEU A 121 -19.11 2.98 0.21
CA LEU A 121 -20.35 3.75 0.36
C LEU A 121 -20.85 4.28 -0.98
N ALA A 122 -19.98 4.86 -1.81
CA ALA A 122 -20.37 5.37 -3.11
C ALA A 122 -20.89 4.25 -4.02
N TRP A 123 -20.13 3.16 -4.19
CA TRP A 123 -20.39 2.11 -5.18
C TRP A 123 -21.45 1.10 -4.75
N PHE A 124 -21.53 0.74 -3.47
CA PHE A 124 -22.43 -0.31 -3.01
C PHE A 124 -23.68 0.21 -2.32
N PHE A 125 -23.71 1.47 -1.90
CA PHE A 125 -24.87 2.06 -1.25
C PHE A 125 -25.54 3.14 -2.11
N PHE A 126 -24.83 4.23 -2.43
CA PHE A 126 -25.46 5.38 -3.09
C PHE A 126 -25.84 5.10 -4.56
N VAL A 127 -24.90 4.58 -5.38
CA VAL A 127 -25.15 4.30 -6.80
C VAL A 127 -26.27 3.27 -7.00
N PRO A 128 -26.27 2.10 -6.33
CA PRO A 128 -27.33 1.11 -6.52
C PRO A 128 -28.68 1.64 -6.07
N THR A 129 -28.74 2.39 -4.97
CA THR A 129 -29.99 3.01 -4.50
C THR A 129 -30.54 3.98 -5.55
N ALA A 130 -29.70 4.82 -6.15
CA ALA A 130 -30.12 5.73 -7.22
C ALA A 130 -30.68 4.99 -8.45
N VAL A 131 -30.07 3.87 -8.82
CA VAL A 131 -30.51 3.02 -9.95
C VAL A 131 -31.83 2.30 -9.61
N MET A 132 -31.97 1.76 -8.40
CA MET A 132 -33.19 1.07 -7.95
C MET A 132 -34.39 2.03 -7.96
N PHE A 133 -34.23 3.24 -7.45
CA PHE A 133 -35.28 4.26 -7.49
C PHE A 133 -35.67 4.65 -8.91
N ALA A 134 -34.67 4.81 -9.79
CA ALA A 134 -34.91 5.10 -11.19
C ALA A 134 -35.47 3.91 -11.97
N ARG A 135 -35.42 2.67 -11.48
CA ARG A 135 -35.96 1.51 -12.22
C ARG A 135 -37.34 1.09 -11.73
N PHE A 136 -37.49 0.95 -10.41
CA PHE A 136 -38.68 0.32 -9.82
C PHE A 136 -39.66 1.32 -9.24
N LEU A 137 -39.20 2.50 -8.83
CA LEU A 137 -40.00 3.46 -8.08
C LEU A 137 -40.48 4.66 -8.92
N ARG A 138 -40.34 4.58 -10.27
CA ARG A 138 -40.83 5.63 -11.17
C ARG A 138 -42.34 5.83 -11.08
N ALA A 139 -43.09 4.73 -10.94
CA ALA A 139 -44.55 4.73 -10.97
C ALA A 139 -45.20 4.76 -9.58
N SER A 140 -44.41 4.67 -8.51
CA SER A 140 -44.93 4.54 -7.14
C SER A 140 -45.55 5.82 -6.60
N TRP A 141 -45.15 6.99 -7.10
CA TRP A 141 -45.64 8.29 -6.64
C TRP A 141 -45.88 9.27 -7.80
N PRO A 142 -46.93 9.05 -8.61
CA PRO A 142 -47.19 9.87 -9.80
C PRO A 142 -47.66 11.30 -9.47
N THR A 143 -48.23 11.51 -8.27
CA THR A 143 -48.83 12.79 -7.84
C THR A 143 -47.89 13.65 -6.99
N MET A 144 -46.82 13.07 -6.42
CA MET A 144 -45.87 13.82 -5.61
C MET A 144 -44.78 14.45 -6.48
N LYS A 145 -44.94 15.75 -6.74
CA LYS A 145 -44.01 16.57 -7.54
C LYS A 145 -43.48 17.77 -6.74
N PRO A 146 -42.64 17.56 -5.71
CA PRO A 146 -42.01 18.68 -5.01
C PRO A 146 -41.15 19.47 -6.01
N GLY A 147 -41.49 20.75 -6.24
CA GLY A 147 -40.82 21.59 -7.23
C GLY A 147 -41.04 21.17 -8.70
N GLY A 148 -42.16 20.51 -9.02
CA GLY A 148 -42.57 20.19 -10.39
C GLY A 148 -41.92 18.95 -11.02
N LEU A 149 -40.92 18.36 -10.35
CA LEU A 149 -40.23 17.14 -10.80
C LEU A 149 -40.70 15.93 -9.98
N LEU A 150 -40.72 14.76 -10.61
CA LEU A 150 -41.10 13.50 -9.98
C LEU A 150 -40.12 13.14 -8.84
N ILE A 151 -40.63 12.61 -7.74
CA ILE A 151 -39.82 12.26 -6.57
C ILE A 151 -38.66 11.30 -6.90
N TRP A 152 -38.87 10.33 -7.80
CA TRP A 152 -37.82 9.39 -8.20
C TRP A 152 -36.62 10.12 -8.80
N PHE A 153 -36.86 11.22 -9.54
CA PHE A 153 -35.81 12.00 -10.17
C PHE A 153 -34.99 12.78 -9.13
N HIS A 154 -35.66 13.34 -8.11
CA HIS A 154 -34.96 13.99 -7.00
C HIS A 154 -34.09 13.03 -6.21
N VAL A 155 -34.60 11.83 -5.90
CA VAL A 155 -33.81 10.79 -5.20
C VAL A 155 -32.64 10.34 -6.08
N HIS A 156 -32.90 10.04 -7.36
CA HIS A 156 -31.86 9.64 -8.31
C HIS A 156 -30.74 10.68 -8.42
N ARG A 157 -31.10 11.96 -8.61
CA ARG A 157 -30.13 13.06 -8.72
C ARG A 157 -29.35 13.23 -7.42
N THR A 158 -30.03 13.31 -6.27
CA THR A 158 -29.38 13.53 -4.98
C THR A 158 -28.40 12.41 -4.63
N PHE A 159 -28.80 11.15 -4.81
CA PHE A 159 -27.93 10.01 -4.50
C PHE A 159 -26.72 9.92 -5.45
N ASN A 160 -26.89 10.18 -6.76
CA ASN A 160 -25.76 10.23 -7.68
C ASN A 160 -24.81 11.40 -7.38
N THR A 161 -25.32 12.58 -7.03
CA THR A 161 -24.47 13.72 -6.62
C THR A 161 -23.65 13.38 -5.37
N ILE A 162 -24.26 12.76 -4.36
CA ILE A 162 -23.53 12.31 -3.16
C ILE A 162 -22.47 11.27 -3.53
N ALA A 163 -22.80 10.28 -4.37
CA ALA A 163 -21.85 9.27 -4.82
C ALA A 163 -20.63 9.87 -5.54
N ILE A 164 -20.84 10.89 -6.38
CA ILE A 164 -19.77 11.61 -7.07
C ILE A 164 -18.87 12.35 -6.08
N LEU A 165 -19.46 13.08 -5.13
CA LEU A 165 -18.70 13.81 -4.09
C LEU A 165 -17.84 12.86 -3.25
N LEU A 166 -18.40 11.72 -2.83
CA LEU A 166 -17.67 10.68 -2.11
C LEU A 166 -16.54 10.08 -2.97
N SER A 167 -16.78 9.87 -4.26
CA SER A 167 -15.78 9.35 -5.20
C SER A 167 -14.61 10.35 -5.41
N ILE A 168 -14.90 11.65 -5.50
CA ILE A 168 -13.88 12.71 -5.59
C ILE A 168 -13.04 12.75 -4.31
N ALA A 169 -13.69 12.81 -3.14
CA ALA A 169 -13.00 12.82 -1.86
C ALA A 169 -12.11 11.58 -1.69
N SER A 170 -12.64 10.41 -2.07
CA SER A 170 -11.91 9.15 -2.02
C SER A 170 -10.70 9.12 -2.97
N PHE A 171 -10.83 9.69 -4.17
CA PHE A 171 -9.73 9.81 -5.12
C PHE A 171 -8.61 10.71 -4.58
N ILE A 172 -8.95 11.83 -3.94
CA ILE A 172 -7.97 12.71 -3.28
C ILE A 172 -7.25 11.99 -2.13
N CYS A 173 -7.97 11.20 -1.33
CA CYS A 173 -7.37 10.41 -0.25
C CYS A 173 -6.29 9.45 -0.78
N ILE A 174 -6.55 8.72 -1.87
CA ILE A 174 -5.58 7.74 -2.39
C ILE A 174 -4.40 8.40 -3.11
N LEU A 175 -4.61 9.51 -3.82
CA LEU A 175 -3.50 10.28 -4.40
C LEU A 175 -2.59 10.83 -3.31
N THR A 176 -3.16 11.43 -2.26
CA THR A 176 -2.39 11.97 -1.13
C THR A 176 -1.65 10.85 -0.39
N ALA A 177 -2.26 9.67 -0.22
CA ALA A 177 -1.61 8.52 0.41
C ALA A 177 -0.43 7.94 -0.40
N ASN A 178 -0.40 8.19 -1.70
CA ASN A 178 0.68 7.74 -2.60
C ASN A 178 1.55 8.90 -3.08
N SER A 179 1.55 10.04 -2.37
CA SER A 179 2.38 11.20 -2.71
C SER A 179 2.19 11.69 -4.16
N TRP A 180 0.97 11.57 -4.69
CA TRP A 180 0.62 11.90 -6.08
C TRP A 180 1.37 11.07 -7.14
N GLU A 181 1.99 9.96 -6.75
CA GLU A 181 2.64 9.04 -7.67
C GLU A 181 1.64 8.08 -8.31
N TRP A 182 1.88 7.74 -9.57
CA TRP A 182 1.07 6.78 -10.32
C TRP A 182 1.29 5.35 -9.83
N THR A 183 0.22 4.65 -9.47
CA THR A 183 0.24 3.25 -8.99
C THR A 183 -0.28 2.22 -10.01
N GLY A 184 -0.56 2.63 -11.25
CA GLY A 184 -1.03 1.74 -12.32
C GLY A 184 0.10 0.99 -13.04
N PRO A 185 -0.16 0.45 -14.25
CA PRO A 185 0.85 -0.23 -15.07
C PRO A 185 2.09 0.64 -15.27
N GLY A 186 3.27 0.03 -15.19
CA GLY A 186 4.57 0.73 -15.17
C GLY A 186 5.05 1.13 -13.77
N SER A 187 4.21 1.06 -12.72
CA SER A 187 4.64 1.30 -11.33
C SER A 187 5.18 0.04 -10.64
N GLN A 188 5.83 0.24 -9.49
CA GLN A 188 6.29 -0.83 -8.59
C GLN A 188 5.17 -1.43 -7.72
N SER A 189 3.91 -1.18 -8.05
CA SER A 189 2.75 -1.71 -7.31
C SER A 189 2.55 -3.21 -7.59
N SER A 190 1.78 -3.88 -6.74
CA SER A 190 1.36 -5.27 -7.00
C SER A 190 0.53 -5.38 -8.28
N ASP A 191 0.54 -6.54 -8.94
CA ASP A 191 -0.20 -6.71 -10.20
C ASP A 191 -1.70 -6.47 -10.06
N TRP A 192 -2.28 -6.89 -8.93
CA TRP A 192 -3.66 -6.56 -8.58
C TRP A 192 -3.87 -5.06 -8.36
N GLY A 193 -2.93 -4.39 -7.70
CA GLY A 193 -2.97 -2.94 -7.51
C GLY A 193 -2.95 -2.18 -8.83
N LYS A 194 -2.06 -2.58 -9.76
CA LYS A 194 -1.98 -1.98 -11.10
C LYS A 194 -3.31 -2.08 -11.86
N LYS A 195 -3.91 -3.28 -11.86
CA LYS A 195 -5.20 -3.53 -12.50
C LYS A 195 -6.33 -2.73 -11.84
N HIS A 196 -6.36 -2.71 -10.51
CA HIS A 196 -7.35 -1.94 -9.75
C HIS A 196 -7.28 -0.45 -10.05
N THR A 197 -6.09 0.16 -10.05
CA THR A 197 -5.90 1.57 -10.38
C THR A 197 -6.38 1.88 -11.80
N MET A 198 -6.06 1.02 -12.78
CA MET A 198 -6.51 1.20 -14.17
C MET A 198 -8.04 1.16 -14.30
N VAL A 199 -8.68 0.12 -13.75
CA VAL A 199 -10.15 -0.01 -13.82
C VAL A 199 -10.82 1.14 -13.05
N GLY A 200 -10.28 1.50 -11.89
CA GLY A 200 -10.79 2.59 -11.06
C GLY A 200 -10.75 3.95 -11.75
N ILE A 201 -9.66 4.31 -12.42
CA ILE A 201 -9.58 5.62 -13.10
C ILE A 201 -10.56 5.69 -14.28
N PHE A 202 -10.70 4.62 -15.08
CA PHE A 202 -11.70 4.58 -16.14
C PHE A 202 -13.12 4.74 -15.58
N ALA A 203 -13.43 4.02 -14.50
CA ALA A 203 -14.73 4.10 -13.85
C ALA A 203 -15.03 5.50 -13.29
N LEU A 204 -14.03 6.17 -12.70
CA LEU A 204 -14.17 7.54 -12.21
C LEU A 204 -14.39 8.55 -13.35
N CYS A 205 -13.65 8.44 -14.44
CA CYS A 205 -13.86 9.28 -15.62
C CYS A 205 -15.29 9.15 -16.16
N LEU A 206 -15.78 7.92 -16.31
CA LEU A 206 -17.17 7.66 -16.72
C LEU A 206 -18.17 8.23 -15.71
N CYS A 207 -17.95 8.03 -14.42
CA CYS A 207 -18.81 8.53 -13.35
C CYS A 207 -18.93 10.07 -13.38
N TRP A 208 -17.81 10.78 -13.56
CA TRP A 208 -17.80 12.24 -13.56
C TRP A 208 -18.31 12.86 -14.86
N ILE A 209 -18.31 12.13 -15.97
CA ILE A 209 -18.90 12.59 -17.24
C ILE A 209 -20.43 12.54 -17.21
N GLN A 210 -21.03 11.62 -16.44
CA GLN A 210 -22.48 11.39 -16.40
C GLN A 210 -23.33 12.65 -16.13
N PRO A 211 -22.98 13.54 -15.16
CA PRO A 211 -23.74 14.77 -14.92
C PRO A 211 -23.69 15.75 -16.09
N PHE A 212 -22.55 15.86 -16.79
CA PHE A 212 -22.41 16.75 -17.95
C PHE A 212 -23.28 16.26 -19.11
N VAL A 213 -23.25 14.95 -19.38
CA VAL A 213 -24.14 14.34 -20.37
C VAL A 213 -25.61 14.57 -20.01
N SER A 214 -25.94 14.49 -18.72
CA SER A 214 -27.31 14.79 -18.25
C SER A 214 -27.68 16.27 -18.34
N ALA A 215 -26.73 17.20 -18.28
CA ALA A 215 -27.01 18.64 -18.35
C ALA A 215 -27.16 19.14 -19.80
N MET A 216 -26.59 18.44 -20.77
CA MET A 216 -26.70 18.75 -22.21
C MET A 216 -27.97 18.18 -22.87
N ARG A 217 -28.82 17.50 -22.11
CA ARG A 217 -30.05 16.85 -22.58
C ARG A 217 -31.27 17.46 -21.88
#